data_AF-A0A3M1YG62-F1
#
_entry.id   AF-A0A3M1YG62-F1
#
_cell.length_a   1.000
_cell.length_b   1.000
_cell.length_c   1.000
_cell.angle_alpha   90.00
_cell.angle_beta   90.00
_cell.angle_gamma   90.00
#
_symmetry.space_group_name_H-M   'P 1'
#
loop_
_entity.id
_entity.type
_entity.pdbx_description
1 polymer ?
#
loop_
_entity_poly.entity_id
_entity_poly.type
_entity_poly.pdbx_seq_one_letter_code
_entity_poly.pdbx_strand_id
1 'polypeptide(L)'
;LIGGKKMSIQTIKKLILISLGFCLISVTSVWSNDFVFNGKGWSASIGKNGLLTSFKIGDTEFMQPFPGKKTANIVTLQNRQEVPFKKVIQKKDGSVEASNDYLRLRYIAHNGRLTIEYRNLSKRGRATVIVMWRLSNKIKRAVDGEDDTSVNTLKTWWNDMVDARCIADNGNVLVFKMKGYWTRNPYTVKGVPCLAKTIYPWKKGKIEIFPEIKLSPVTALVFEVKGENPDFLPPGGRPAKFPCIAENLSKKHPLNIRYIWRILKYTDHSSIAEVQGNFNLKNGEKKIVPLMCGIGKPGVYRSELDLFAKNKKIKTKIWNFCYDFAEWQPFCPEPTDFDDFWEKTLVKLRKIPVDLKKQKISEDAKSVLYKVNYAVLNGKRGYAWLRIPKSKDKKKFSARLTCPPSGVNKIRPPRPSNAVEMSIAIHGYDVDLSNWPVKPPYPWPNARYHNVGLKSKETYFYRNVFCRCVRAVDI
;
A
#
# COMPACT_ATOMS: atom_id res chain seq x y z
N LEU A 1 -23.21 73.83 -33.04
CA LEU A 1 -24.35 72.89 -32.97
C LEU A 1 -24.55 72.46 -31.52
N ILE A 2 -25.50 73.13 -30.82
CA ILE A 2 -26.57 72.57 -29.96
C ILE A 2 -26.14 71.43 -29.02
N GLY A 3 -26.24 71.48 -27.69
CA GLY A 3 -26.88 72.39 -26.76
C GLY A 3 -26.79 71.75 -25.36
N GLY A 4 -26.48 72.57 -24.35
CA GLY A 4 -26.35 72.12 -22.97
C GLY A 4 -27.68 71.63 -22.39
N LYS A 5 -27.82 70.33 -22.19
CA LYS A 5 -28.77 69.78 -21.22
C LYS A 5 -27.98 69.25 -20.03
N LYS A 6 -28.04 69.98 -18.90
CA LYS A 6 -27.65 69.46 -17.59
C LYS A 6 -28.39 68.13 -17.37
N MET A 7 -27.63 67.05 -17.27
CA MET A 7 -28.15 65.72 -17.00
C MET A 7 -28.91 65.76 -15.67
N SER A 8 -30.20 65.40 -15.67
CA SER A 8 -31.02 65.52 -14.47
C SER A 8 -30.55 64.56 -13.38
N ILE A 9 -30.75 64.92 -12.11
CA ILE A 9 -30.47 64.05 -10.96
C ILE A 9 -31.21 62.71 -11.09
N GLN A 10 -32.37 62.68 -11.76
CA GLN A 10 -33.10 61.44 -12.07
C GLN A 10 -32.36 60.54 -13.08
N THR A 11 -31.69 61.11 -14.09
CA THR A 11 -30.87 60.36 -15.05
C THR A 11 -29.61 59.80 -14.39
N ILE A 12 -28.99 60.54 -13.47
CA ILE A 12 -27.86 60.06 -12.66
C ILE A 12 -28.31 58.91 -11.75
N LYS A 13 -29.48 59.04 -11.08
CA LYS A 13 -30.05 57.95 -10.27
C LYS A 13 -30.36 56.70 -11.09
N LYS A 14 -30.89 56.84 -12.32
CA LYS A 14 -31.10 55.71 -13.24
C LYS A 14 -29.79 55.05 -13.67
N LEU A 15 -28.74 55.82 -13.96
CA LEU A 15 -27.41 55.28 -14.29
C LEU A 15 -26.75 54.57 -13.11
N ILE A 16 -26.91 55.08 -11.88
CA ILE A 16 -26.44 54.43 -10.65
C ILE A 16 -27.26 53.14 -10.39
N LEU A 17 -28.56 53.13 -10.62
CA LEU A 17 -29.41 51.93 -10.53
C LEU A 17 -29.09 50.88 -11.60
N ILE A 18 -28.74 51.30 -12.83
CA ILE A 18 -28.30 50.39 -13.90
C ILE A 18 -26.89 49.84 -13.59
N SER A 19 -26.02 50.66 -12.99
CA SER A 19 -24.67 50.26 -12.58
C SER A 19 -24.69 49.32 -11.35
N LEU A 20 -25.57 49.59 -10.38
CA LEU A 20 -25.87 48.68 -9.27
C LEU A 20 -26.56 47.41 -9.78
N GLY A 21 -27.46 47.50 -10.75
CA GLY A 21 -28.10 46.35 -11.41
C GLY A 21 -27.11 45.47 -12.19
N PHE A 22 -26.11 46.05 -12.85
CA PHE A 22 -25.03 45.30 -13.51
C PHE A 22 -24.01 44.73 -12.50
N CYS A 23 -23.72 45.43 -11.40
CA CYS A 23 -22.95 44.86 -10.29
C CYS A 23 -23.71 43.72 -9.57
N LEU A 24 -25.05 43.75 -9.56
CA LEU A 24 -25.90 42.72 -8.96
C LEU A 24 -26.26 41.56 -9.90
N ILE A 25 -25.86 41.58 -11.18
CA ILE A 25 -26.01 40.45 -12.12
C ILE A 25 -24.69 39.69 -12.35
N SER A 26 -23.57 40.16 -11.76
CA SER A 26 -22.38 39.34 -11.54
C SER A 26 -22.34 38.75 -10.13
N VAL A 27 -23.48 38.22 -9.66
CA VAL A 27 -23.44 37.20 -8.62
C VAL A 27 -22.84 35.95 -9.23
N THR A 28 -21.51 35.86 -9.28
CA THR A 28 -20.90 34.57 -9.01
C THR A 28 -21.45 34.19 -7.64
N SER A 29 -22.41 33.27 -7.60
CA SER A 29 -22.80 32.62 -6.38
C SER A 29 -21.55 31.97 -5.83
N VAL A 30 -20.85 32.68 -4.95
CA VAL A 30 -19.83 32.08 -4.09
C VAL A 30 -20.64 31.29 -3.09
N TRP A 31 -21.08 30.10 -3.50
CA TRP A 31 -21.77 29.10 -2.69
C TRP A 31 -21.12 29.12 -1.32
N SER A 32 -21.84 29.39 -0.23
CA SER A 32 -21.26 29.41 1.12
C SER A 32 -20.98 28.00 1.64
N ASN A 33 -21.69 27.01 1.10
CA ASN A 33 -21.78 25.64 1.62
C ASN A 33 -21.15 24.60 0.67
N ASP A 34 -20.82 23.42 1.22
CA ASP A 34 -20.38 22.25 0.45
C ASP A 34 -21.51 21.71 -0.43
N PHE A 35 -21.18 21.07 -1.55
CA PHE A 35 -22.12 20.31 -2.37
C PHE A 35 -22.40 18.96 -1.71
N VAL A 36 -23.64 18.71 -1.31
CA VAL A 36 -24.02 17.49 -0.58
C VAL A 36 -24.74 16.52 -1.50
N PHE A 37 -24.24 15.28 -1.56
CA PHE A 37 -24.90 14.13 -2.15
C PHE A 37 -25.53 13.29 -1.06
N ASN A 38 -26.82 12.97 -1.19
CA ASN A 38 -27.54 12.10 -0.27
C ASN A 38 -27.95 10.80 -0.98
N GLY A 39 -27.73 9.68 -0.31
CA GLY A 39 -28.29 8.39 -0.71
C GLY A 39 -28.95 7.70 0.48
N LYS A 40 -29.51 6.51 0.25
CA LYS A 40 -30.21 5.75 1.30
C LYS A 40 -29.23 5.39 2.43
N GLY A 41 -29.31 6.08 3.56
CA GLY A 41 -28.47 5.84 4.74
C GLY A 41 -27.02 6.32 4.62
N TRP A 42 -26.68 7.15 3.62
CA TRP A 42 -25.35 7.74 3.47
C TRP A 42 -25.40 9.16 2.91
N SER A 43 -24.35 9.94 3.19
CA SER A 43 -24.16 11.26 2.59
C SER A 43 -22.68 11.52 2.29
N ALA A 44 -22.40 12.35 1.28
CA ALA A 44 -21.05 12.76 0.93
C ALA A 44 -21.02 14.24 0.59
N SER A 45 -19.97 14.94 1.00
CA SER A 45 -19.85 16.38 0.78
C SER A 45 -18.62 16.70 -0.05
N ILE A 46 -18.78 17.53 -1.08
CA ILE A 46 -17.70 18.08 -1.91
C ILE A 46 -17.56 19.56 -1.58
N GLY A 47 -16.39 19.95 -1.08
CA GLY A 47 -16.09 21.34 -0.78
C GLY A 47 -16.00 22.20 -2.04
N LYS A 48 -16.04 23.52 -1.86
CA LYS A 48 -15.88 24.50 -2.96
C LYS A 48 -14.57 24.37 -3.74
N ASN A 49 -13.56 23.76 -3.12
CA ASN A 49 -12.30 23.43 -3.75
C ASN A 49 -12.34 22.15 -4.61
N GLY A 50 -13.51 21.53 -4.76
CA GLY A 50 -13.74 20.37 -5.61
C GLY A 50 -13.24 19.06 -5.02
N LEU A 51 -13.01 19.03 -3.70
CA LEU A 51 -12.48 17.89 -2.97
C LEU A 51 -13.53 17.37 -1.99
N LEU A 52 -13.57 16.05 -1.81
CA LEU A 52 -14.36 15.37 -0.80
C LEU A 52 -13.95 15.85 0.60
N THR A 53 -14.91 16.36 1.35
CA THR A 53 -14.75 16.82 2.74
C THR A 53 -15.26 15.78 3.72
N SER A 54 -16.35 15.08 3.41
CA SER A 54 -16.94 14.04 4.27
C SER A 54 -17.55 12.89 3.47
N PHE A 55 -17.63 11.71 4.09
CA PHE A 55 -18.47 10.60 3.64
C PHE A 55 -19.02 9.86 4.87
N LYS A 56 -20.34 9.95 5.08
CA LYS A 56 -21.03 9.36 6.23
C LYS A 56 -21.91 8.19 5.84
N ILE A 57 -21.98 7.18 6.70
CA ILE A 57 -22.99 6.11 6.66
C ILE A 57 -23.69 6.11 8.02
N GLY A 58 -24.98 6.44 8.05
CA GLY A 58 -25.66 6.85 9.28
C GLY A 58 -24.87 7.96 9.99
N ASP A 59 -24.61 7.79 11.28
CA ASP A 59 -23.83 8.76 12.09
C ASP A 59 -22.31 8.55 12.00
N THR A 60 -21.86 7.60 11.18
CA THR A 60 -20.44 7.23 11.11
C THR A 60 -19.72 7.97 10.00
N GLU A 61 -18.72 8.77 10.37
CA GLU A 61 -17.82 9.42 9.44
C GLU A 61 -16.68 8.49 9.02
N PHE A 62 -16.60 8.18 7.72
CA PHE A 62 -15.56 7.31 7.14
C PHE A 62 -14.32 8.07 6.68
N MET A 63 -14.40 9.39 6.61
CA MET A 63 -13.37 10.26 6.05
C MET A 63 -12.92 11.30 7.07
N GLN A 64 -11.63 11.60 7.15
CA GLN A 64 -11.14 12.68 8.02
C GLN A 64 -10.22 13.63 7.25
N PRO A 65 -10.17 14.92 7.62
CA PRO A 65 -9.33 15.88 6.91
C PRO A 65 -7.84 15.52 6.99
N PHE A 66 -7.05 15.78 5.95
CA PHE A 66 -5.58 15.71 6.03
C PHE A 66 -5.02 16.75 7.03
N PRO A 67 -3.86 16.51 7.68
CA PRO A 67 -3.32 17.46 8.67
C PRO A 67 -3.12 18.85 8.07
N GLY A 68 -3.68 19.87 8.72
CA GLY A 68 -3.65 21.26 8.25
C GLY A 68 -4.57 21.56 7.06
N LYS A 69 -5.50 20.66 6.72
CA LYS A 69 -6.49 20.85 5.65
C LYS A 69 -7.90 20.63 6.17
N LYS A 70 -8.89 21.13 5.43
CA LYS A 70 -10.32 20.86 5.65
C LYS A 70 -10.88 19.72 4.79
N THR A 71 -10.05 19.10 3.94
CA THR A 71 -10.48 18.09 2.96
C THR A 71 -9.98 16.70 3.32
N ALA A 72 -10.82 15.70 3.07
CA ALA A 72 -10.49 14.30 3.26
C ALA A 72 -9.76 13.68 2.07
N ASN A 73 -9.77 14.33 0.91
CA ASN A 73 -8.89 13.97 -0.20
C ASN A 73 -8.00 15.13 -0.65
N ILE A 74 -6.91 14.77 -1.32
CA ILE A 74 -5.97 15.69 -1.99
C ILE A 74 -5.59 15.14 -3.37
N VAL A 75 -5.13 16.03 -4.25
CA VAL A 75 -4.61 15.69 -5.58
C VAL A 75 -3.17 16.19 -5.68
N THR A 76 -2.28 15.32 -6.11
CA THR A 76 -0.85 15.61 -6.27
C THR A 76 -0.34 15.14 -7.61
N LEU A 77 0.76 15.71 -8.07
CA LEU A 77 1.61 15.14 -9.11
C LEU A 77 2.54 14.09 -8.49
N GLN A 78 3.11 13.21 -9.30
CA GLN A 78 4.04 12.16 -8.84
C GLN A 78 5.25 12.68 -8.05
N ASN A 79 5.69 13.92 -8.30
CA ASN A 79 6.72 14.64 -7.55
C ASN A 79 6.22 15.22 -6.20
N ARG A 80 5.00 14.87 -5.78
CA ARG A 80 4.35 15.30 -4.53
C ARG A 80 3.98 16.77 -4.45
N GLN A 81 3.95 17.46 -5.59
CA GLN A 81 3.38 18.79 -5.66
C GLN A 81 1.85 18.67 -5.62
N GLU A 82 1.20 19.28 -4.64
CA GLU A 82 -0.26 19.41 -4.62
C GLU A 82 -0.73 20.30 -5.76
N VAL A 83 -1.82 19.90 -6.41
CA VAL A 83 -2.42 20.62 -7.53
C VAL A 83 -3.90 20.88 -7.23
N PRO A 84 -4.25 22.06 -6.68
CA PRO A 84 -5.64 22.40 -6.38
C PRO A 84 -6.48 22.48 -7.66
N PHE A 85 -7.80 22.35 -7.52
CA PHE A 85 -8.71 22.59 -8.62
C PHE A 85 -8.89 24.09 -8.86
N LYS A 86 -8.88 24.50 -10.13
CA LYS A 86 -9.07 25.90 -10.56
C LYS A 86 -10.55 26.21 -10.80
N LYS A 87 -11.34 25.20 -11.18
CA LYS A 87 -12.74 25.36 -11.56
C LYS A 87 -13.58 24.26 -10.92
N VAL A 88 -14.65 24.65 -10.23
CA VAL A 88 -15.63 23.74 -9.62
C VAL A 88 -17.03 24.20 -10.02
N ILE A 89 -17.83 23.31 -10.59
CA ILE A 89 -19.12 23.65 -11.18
C ILE A 89 -20.14 22.56 -10.84
N GLN A 90 -21.30 22.94 -10.32
CA GLN A 90 -22.46 22.06 -10.29
C GLN A 90 -23.18 22.11 -11.65
N LYS A 91 -23.43 20.93 -12.22
CA LYS A 91 -24.10 20.76 -13.51
C LYS A 91 -25.61 20.64 -13.28
N LYS A 92 -26.38 20.85 -14.36
CA LYS A 92 -27.85 20.76 -14.35
C LYS A 92 -28.37 19.37 -13.94
N ASP A 93 -27.60 18.32 -14.18
CA ASP A 93 -27.90 16.94 -13.78
C ASP A 93 -27.59 16.64 -12.30
N GLY A 94 -27.23 17.67 -11.52
CA GLY A 94 -26.85 17.55 -10.12
C GLY A 94 -25.42 17.06 -9.89
N SER A 95 -24.67 16.69 -10.93
CA SER A 95 -23.27 16.30 -10.80
C SER A 95 -22.37 17.50 -10.49
N VAL A 96 -21.25 17.26 -9.79
CA VAL A 96 -20.25 18.28 -9.49
C VAL A 96 -18.99 17.97 -10.27
N GLU A 97 -18.49 18.93 -11.06
CA GLU A 97 -17.25 18.80 -11.81
C GLU A 97 -16.17 19.71 -11.21
N ALA A 98 -15.01 19.13 -10.89
CA ALA A 98 -13.83 19.86 -10.45
C ALA A 98 -12.67 19.62 -11.43
N SER A 99 -11.97 20.68 -11.84
CA SER A 99 -10.88 20.56 -12.80
C SER A 99 -9.74 21.56 -12.62
N ASN A 100 -8.56 21.14 -13.04
CA ASN A 100 -7.37 21.95 -13.25
C ASN A 100 -6.66 21.52 -14.55
N ASP A 101 -5.43 21.97 -14.77
CA ASP A 101 -4.68 21.66 -16.01
C ASP A 101 -4.29 20.17 -16.14
N TYR A 102 -4.35 19.41 -15.04
CA TYR A 102 -3.87 18.02 -14.97
C TYR A 102 -4.98 16.99 -14.81
N LEU A 103 -6.08 17.34 -14.16
CA LEU A 103 -7.12 16.39 -13.77
C LEU A 103 -8.50 17.04 -13.84
N ARG A 104 -9.46 16.26 -14.34
CA ARG A 104 -10.89 16.49 -14.14
C ARG A 104 -11.47 15.36 -13.29
N LEU A 105 -12.25 15.72 -12.27
CA LEU A 105 -13.13 14.84 -11.51
C LEU A 105 -14.58 15.24 -11.73
N ARG A 106 -15.46 14.27 -11.91
CA ARG A 106 -16.92 14.47 -11.93
C ARG A 106 -17.57 13.53 -10.93
N TYR A 107 -18.28 14.10 -9.97
CA TYR A 107 -18.98 13.43 -8.90
C TYR A 107 -20.46 13.26 -9.27
N ILE A 108 -20.93 12.02 -9.29
CA ILE A 108 -22.29 11.64 -9.69
C ILE A 108 -22.86 10.70 -8.63
N ALA A 109 -23.97 11.07 -7.99
CA ALA A 109 -24.69 10.15 -7.10
C ALA A 109 -25.81 9.45 -7.87
N HIS A 110 -25.76 8.11 -7.93
CA HIS A 110 -26.77 7.30 -8.63
C HIS A 110 -26.76 5.86 -8.09
N ASN A 111 -27.92 5.19 -8.05
CA ASN A 111 -28.08 3.81 -7.58
C ASN A 111 -27.43 3.51 -6.21
N GLY A 112 -27.54 4.46 -5.28
CA GLY A 112 -26.96 4.32 -3.94
C GLY A 112 -25.42 4.37 -3.92
N ARG A 113 -24.77 4.83 -4.99
CA ARG A 113 -23.32 4.99 -5.11
C ARG A 113 -22.95 6.43 -5.42
N LEU A 114 -21.80 6.87 -4.94
CA LEU A 114 -21.09 8.03 -5.43
C LEU A 114 -20.05 7.56 -6.47
N THR A 115 -20.29 7.88 -7.74
CA THR A 115 -19.33 7.64 -8.83
C THR A 115 -18.46 8.86 -9.02
N ILE A 116 -17.15 8.66 -9.01
CA ILE A 116 -16.14 9.68 -9.34
C ILE A 116 -15.54 9.30 -10.69
N GLU A 117 -15.98 9.96 -11.76
CA GLU A 117 -15.33 9.86 -13.05
C GLU A 117 -14.07 10.72 -13.04
N TYR A 118 -12.96 10.18 -13.56
CA TYR A 118 -11.70 10.90 -13.65
C TYR A 118 -11.15 10.89 -15.07
N ARG A 119 -10.49 11.99 -15.44
CA ARG A 119 -9.72 12.10 -16.68
C ARG A 119 -8.45 12.89 -16.42
N ASN A 120 -7.29 12.28 -16.69
CA ASN A 120 -6.02 13.00 -16.71
C ASN A 120 -5.97 13.87 -17.97
N LEU A 121 -5.80 15.18 -17.78
CA LEU A 121 -5.81 16.21 -18.82
C LEU A 121 -4.41 16.61 -19.30
N SER A 122 -3.36 16.05 -18.71
CA SER A 122 -1.98 16.39 -19.08
C SER A 122 -1.70 16.11 -20.56
N LYS A 123 -1.21 17.13 -21.27
CA LYS A 123 -0.73 17.01 -22.65
C LYS A 123 0.69 16.42 -22.66
N ARG A 124 0.99 15.60 -23.65
CA ARG A 124 2.30 15.00 -23.98
C ARG A 124 3.00 14.31 -22.79
N GLY A 125 2.36 13.29 -22.22
CA GLY A 125 3.05 12.11 -21.65
C GLY A 125 3.91 12.29 -20.40
N ARG A 126 3.78 13.36 -19.59
CA ARG A 126 4.74 13.58 -18.47
C ARG A 126 4.17 13.73 -17.06
N ALA A 127 2.86 13.89 -16.87
CA ALA A 127 2.31 14.12 -15.52
C ALA A 127 1.39 12.99 -15.04
N THR A 128 1.95 12.11 -14.21
CA THR A 128 1.18 11.16 -13.41
C THR A 128 0.52 11.88 -12.24
N VAL A 129 -0.80 11.76 -12.12
CA VAL A 129 -1.60 12.38 -11.05
C VAL A 129 -1.92 11.33 -10.00
N ILE A 130 -1.92 11.71 -8.72
CA ILE A 130 -2.28 10.84 -7.61
C ILE A 130 -3.40 11.50 -6.81
N VAL A 131 -4.53 10.81 -6.68
CA VAL A 131 -5.63 11.19 -5.78
C VAL A 131 -5.48 10.37 -4.50
N MET A 132 -5.52 11.03 -3.34
CA MET A 132 -5.35 10.39 -2.04
C MET A 132 -6.52 10.68 -1.13
N TRP A 133 -7.02 9.69 -0.39
CA TRP A 133 -8.12 9.79 0.58
C TRP A 133 -7.65 9.37 1.98
N ARG A 134 -7.96 10.18 2.98
CA ARG A 134 -7.64 9.89 4.37
C ARG A 134 -8.87 9.34 5.09
N LEU A 135 -8.80 8.05 5.41
CA LEU A 135 -9.83 7.36 6.17
C LEU A 135 -9.85 7.84 7.62
N SER A 136 -11.04 7.89 8.21
CA SER A 136 -11.28 8.20 9.62
C SER A 136 -10.57 7.20 10.54
N ASN A 137 -10.12 7.67 11.71
CA ASN A 137 -9.49 6.82 12.73
C ASN A 137 -10.47 5.83 13.38
N LYS A 138 -11.78 6.01 13.20
CA LYS A 138 -12.85 5.11 13.65
C LYS A 138 -13.07 3.91 12.72
N ILE A 139 -12.31 3.84 11.62
CA ILE A 139 -12.40 2.79 10.62
C ILE A 139 -11.32 1.73 10.88
N LYS A 140 -11.77 0.50 11.08
CA LYS A 140 -10.94 -0.69 11.17
C LYS A 140 -10.70 -1.29 9.78
N ARG A 141 -9.56 -1.98 9.67
CA ARG A 141 -9.14 -2.74 8.50
C ARG A 141 -10.11 -3.91 8.26
N ALA A 142 -10.45 -4.21 7.01
CA ALA A 142 -10.91 -5.55 6.67
C ALA A 142 -9.80 -6.56 6.99
N VAL A 143 -10.02 -7.37 8.02
CA VAL A 143 -9.04 -8.34 8.56
C VAL A 143 -8.94 -9.58 7.65
N ASP A 144 -9.70 -9.62 6.56
CA ASP A 144 -9.88 -10.80 5.74
C ASP A 144 -8.74 -11.08 4.77
N GLY A 145 -7.58 -10.42 4.88
CA GLY A 145 -6.29 -10.79 4.26
C GLY A 145 -6.28 -11.07 2.75
N GLU A 146 -7.32 -10.71 1.99
CA GLU A 146 -7.34 -10.77 0.52
C GLU A 146 -6.91 -9.43 -0.10
N ASP A 147 -6.95 -8.36 0.68
CA ASP A 147 -6.36 -7.06 0.38
C ASP A 147 -5.41 -6.70 1.53
N ASP A 148 -4.12 -6.96 1.34
CA ASP A 148 -3.13 -6.69 2.37
C ASP A 148 -2.98 -5.17 2.54
N THR A 149 -3.54 -4.58 3.61
CA THR A 149 -2.74 -3.97 4.69
C THR A 149 -3.55 -3.16 5.71
N SER A 150 -3.13 -3.22 6.98
CA SER A 150 -3.70 -2.48 8.12
C SER A 150 -3.39 -1.00 8.07
N VAL A 151 -4.28 -0.11 8.55
CA VAL A 151 -4.01 1.35 8.72
C VAL A 151 -2.68 1.62 9.48
N ASN A 152 -2.14 0.64 10.21
CA ASN A 152 -0.90 0.69 10.99
C ASN A 152 0.37 0.07 10.36
N THR A 153 0.33 -0.63 9.22
CA THR A 153 1.55 -1.27 8.65
C THR A 153 2.16 -0.47 7.50
N LEU A 154 3.42 -0.05 7.67
CA LEU A 154 4.26 0.74 6.73
C LEU A 154 4.84 -0.06 5.53
N LYS A 155 4.35 -1.28 5.30
CA LYS A 155 4.75 -2.22 4.26
C LYS A 155 3.46 -2.58 3.51
N THR A 156 3.21 -2.07 2.30
CA THR A 156 3.49 -2.80 1.05
C THR A 156 3.72 -1.83 -0.11
N TRP A 157 4.57 -2.22 -1.07
CA TRP A 157 4.74 -1.57 -2.37
C TRP A 157 4.32 -2.56 -3.44
N TRP A 158 3.58 -2.05 -4.44
CA TRP A 158 3.16 -2.72 -5.68
C TRP A 158 2.34 -4.01 -5.49
N ASN A 159 1.13 -4.01 -6.05
CA ASN A 159 0.15 -5.13 -6.10
C ASN A 159 -0.53 -5.39 -4.74
N ASP A 160 -1.84 -5.56 -4.55
CA ASP A 160 -3.04 -5.57 -5.36
C ASP A 160 -4.15 -5.16 -4.37
N MET A 161 -4.93 -4.11 -4.64
CA MET A 161 -6.29 -4.06 -4.10
C MET A 161 -7.21 -4.00 -5.30
N VAL A 162 -8.09 -4.99 -5.43
CA VAL A 162 -9.10 -5.00 -6.48
C VAL A 162 -10.16 -3.97 -6.10
N ASP A 163 -10.69 -4.03 -4.87
CA ASP A 163 -11.69 -3.10 -4.34
C ASP A 163 -11.43 -2.84 -2.83
N ALA A 164 -11.08 -1.61 -2.43
CA ALA A 164 -10.76 -1.31 -1.03
C ALA A 164 -12.03 -1.29 -0.15
N ARG A 165 -11.99 -1.97 1.00
CA ARG A 165 -13.12 -2.06 1.95
C ARG A 165 -12.74 -1.52 3.32
N CYS A 166 -13.60 -0.65 3.84
CA CYS A 166 -13.42 0.07 5.10
C CYS A 166 -14.58 -0.30 6.04
N ILE A 167 -14.30 -0.75 7.26
CA ILE A 167 -15.33 -1.17 8.21
C ILE A 167 -15.26 -0.28 9.46
N ALA A 168 -16.39 0.24 9.92
CA ALA A 168 -16.47 0.97 11.18
C ALA A 168 -16.80 0.05 12.36
N ASP A 169 -16.54 0.51 13.59
CA ASP A 169 -16.82 -0.25 14.82
C ASP A 169 -18.30 -0.67 14.96
N ASN A 170 -19.22 0.12 14.42
CA ASN A 170 -20.63 -0.20 14.44
C ASN A 170 -21.03 -1.24 13.37
N GLY A 171 -20.12 -1.69 12.52
CA GLY A 171 -20.35 -2.67 11.46
C GLY A 171 -20.71 -2.08 10.10
N ASN A 172 -20.79 -0.75 9.97
CA ASN A 172 -20.99 -0.12 8.66
C ASN A 172 -19.77 -0.37 7.76
N VAL A 173 -20.01 -0.62 6.47
CA VAL A 173 -18.95 -0.88 5.50
C VAL A 173 -19.04 0.08 4.33
N LEU A 174 -17.91 0.67 3.98
CA LEU A 174 -17.72 1.52 2.81
C LEU A 174 -16.81 0.81 1.81
N VAL A 175 -17.27 0.66 0.57
CA VAL A 175 -16.56 -0.02 -0.51
C VAL A 175 -16.10 0.98 -1.56
N PHE A 176 -14.85 0.83 -2.00
CA PHE A 176 -14.24 1.54 -3.13
C PHE A 176 -14.03 0.58 -4.28
N LYS A 177 -14.90 0.64 -5.28
CA LYS A 177 -14.83 -0.22 -6.46
C LYS A 177 -14.15 0.45 -7.63
N MET A 178 -13.18 -0.22 -8.26
CA MET A 178 -12.53 0.29 -9.47
C MET A 178 -11.90 -0.79 -10.37
N LYS A 179 -11.67 -0.44 -11.64
CA LYS A 179 -10.80 -1.25 -12.51
C LYS A 179 -9.32 -0.89 -12.26
N GLY A 180 -8.54 -1.89 -11.82
CA GLY A 180 -7.09 -1.80 -11.61
C GLY A 180 -6.68 -1.40 -10.20
N TYR A 181 -5.40 -1.57 -9.88
CA TYR A 181 -4.90 -1.59 -8.50
C TYR A 181 -4.90 -0.23 -7.78
N TRP A 182 -5.11 -0.28 -6.46
CA TRP A 182 -4.79 0.81 -5.53
C TRP A 182 -3.35 0.70 -5.04
N THR A 183 -2.74 1.82 -4.65
CA THR A 183 -1.46 1.83 -3.94
C THR A 183 -1.68 2.39 -2.55
N ARG A 184 -1.23 1.70 -1.51
CA ARG A 184 -1.17 2.25 -0.17
C ARG A 184 0.21 2.84 0.05
N ASN A 185 0.28 4.12 0.41
CA ASN A 185 1.57 4.78 0.46
C ASN A 185 1.62 5.87 1.52
N PRO A 186 2.67 5.95 2.36
CA PRO A 186 2.93 7.15 3.15
C PRO A 186 3.57 8.19 2.22
N TYR A 187 2.78 8.86 1.38
CA TYR A 187 3.29 9.81 0.38
C TYR A 187 2.74 11.23 0.54
N THR A 188 2.09 11.51 1.68
CA THR A 188 2.23 12.84 2.24
C THR A 188 3.64 12.97 2.82
N VAL A 189 4.23 14.17 2.77
CA VAL A 189 5.56 14.50 3.34
C VAL A 189 5.65 14.11 4.84
N LYS A 190 4.51 13.90 5.51
CA LYS A 190 4.37 13.60 6.94
C LYS A 190 3.99 12.15 7.28
N GLY A 191 3.93 11.23 6.32
CA GLY A 191 3.72 9.81 6.59
C GLY A 191 2.32 9.40 7.05
N VAL A 192 1.29 10.17 6.69
CA VAL A 192 -0.11 9.89 7.07
C VAL A 192 -0.66 8.69 6.27
N PRO A 193 -1.28 7.69 6.92
CA PRO A 193 -1.96 6.60 6.23
C PRO A 193 -3.12 7.11 5.37
N CYS A 194 -3.11 6.75 4.07
CA CYS A 194 -4.17 7.10 3.13
C CYS A 194 -4.33 6.03 2.05
N LEU A 195 -5.52 5.98 1.45
CA LEU A 195 -5.81 5.26 0.22
C LEU A 195 -5.37 6.14 -0.96
N ALA A 196 -4.61 5.62 -1.93
CA ALA A 196 -4.15 6.43 -3.07
C ALA A 196 -4.38 5.74 -4.41
N LYS A 197 -4.81 6.52 -5.41
CA LYS A 197 -4.93 6.09 -6.80
C LYS A 197 -4.01 6.90 -7.70
N THR A 198 -3.12 6.18 -8.37
CA THR A 198 -2.32 6.71 -9.47
C THR A 198 -3.13 6.71 -10.76
N ILE A 199 -3.19 7.86 -11.43
CA ILE A 199 -3.84 8.10 -12.70
C ILE A 199 -2.75 8.50 -13.70
N TYR A 200 -2.36 7.54 -14.54
CA TYR A 200 -1.37 7.75 -15.59
C TYR A 200 -1.85 8.77 -16.63
N PRO A 201 -0.93 9.43 -17.35
CA PRO A 201 -1.25 10.36 -18.42
C PRO A 201 -2.31 9.80 -19.38
N TRP A 202 -3.22 10.66 -19.84
CA TRP A 202 -4.29 10.33 -20.80
C TRP A 202 -5.32 9.30 -20.35
N LYS A 203 -5.16 8.68 -19.18
CA LYS A 203 -6.12 7.71 -18.67
C LYS A 203 -7.41 8.41 -18.23
N LYS A 204 -8.52 7.73 -18.50
CA LYS A 204 -9.84 8.01 -17.95
C LYS A 204 -10.38 6.76 -17.28
N GLY A 205 -11.28 6.93 -16.33
CA GLY A 205 -11.93 5.83 -15.65
C GLY A 205 -12.93 6.33 -14.63
N LYS A 206 -13.40 5.42 -13.79
CA LYS A 206 -14.31 5.73 -12.69
C LYS A 206 -13.93 4.99 -11.42
N ILE A 207 -14.32 5.59 -10.29
CA ILE A 207 -14.25 5.02 -8.96
C ILE A 207 -15.68 5.04 -8.42
N GLU A 208 -16.18 3.92 -7.91
CA GLU A 208 -17.49 3.87 -7.26
C GLU A 208 -17.29 3.74 -5.76
N ILE A 209 -17.87 4.66 -4.99
CA ILE A 209 -17.86 4.66 -3.53
C ILE A 209 -19.28 4.41 -3.06
N PHE A 210 -19.52 3.37 -2.27
CA PHE A 210 -20.86 3.06 -1.80
C PHE A 210 -20.88 2.35 -0.45
N PRO A 211 -21.91 2.59 0.39
CA PRO A 211 -22.13 1.79 1.57
C PRO A 211 -22.60 0.39 1.17
N GLU A 212 -22.03 -0.64 1.80
CA GLU A 212 -22.60 -1.97 1.75
C GLU A 212 -23.58 -2.14 2.92
N ILE A 213 -24.81 -1.61 2.73
CA ILE A 213 -25.86 -1.55 3.77
C ILE A 213 -26.30 -2.96 4.20
N LYS A 214 -26.16 -3.95 3.30
CA LYS A 214 -26.34 -5.38 3.59
C LYS A 214 -25.10 -6.10 3.11
N LEU A 215 -24.28 -6.55 4.07
CA LEU A 215 -23.07 -7.31 3.75
C LEU A 215 -23.46 -8.61 3.06
N SER A 216 -22.94 -8.79 1.84
CA SER A 216 -22.92 -10.09 1.19
C SER A 216 -22.05 -11.06 2.01
N PRO A 217 -22.21 -12.39 1.89
CA PRO A 217 -21.31 -13.33 2.57
C PRO A 217 -19.81 -13.11 2.27
N VAL A 218 -19.49 -12.62 1.06
CA VAL A 218 -18.13 -12.25 0.64
C VAL A 218 -17.57 -11.12 1.51
N THR A 219 -18.39 -10.10 1.79
CA THR A 219 -17.98 -8.94 2.60
C THR A 219 -18.13 -9.19 4.09
N ALA A 220 -19.12 -9.96 4.50
CA ALA A 220 -19.41 -10.25 5.89
C ALA A 220 -18.36 -11.15 6.54
N LEU A 221 -17.75 -12.07 5.78
CA LEU A 221 -16.76 -12.99 6.31
C LEU A 221 -15.35 -12.37 6.32
N VAL A 222 -14.81 -12.23 7.52
CA VAL A 222 -13.37 -12.13 7.75
C VAL A 222 -12.82 -13.53 8.03
N PHE A 223 -11.72 -13.88 7.39
CA PHE A 223 -11.03 -15.15 7.63
C PHE A 223 -9.51 -14.95 7.60
N GLU A 224 -8.88 -15.11 8.76
CA GLU A 224 -7.44 -14.98 8.95
C GLU A 224 -6.81 -16.34 9.25
N VAL A 225 -5.75 -16.70 8.52
CA VAL A 225 -4.98 -17.90 8.79
C VAL A 225 -3.86 -17.55 9.77
N LYS A 226 -3.79 -18.26 10.90
CA LYS A 226 -2.64 -18.18 11.81
C LYS A 226 -1.87 -19.48 11.76
N GLY A 227 -0.54 -19.39 11.86
CA GLY A 227 0.30 -20.51 12.24
C GLY A 227 0.38 -20.64 13.76
N GLU A 228 0.62 -21.84 14.27
CA GLU A 228 1.03 -22.05 15.67
C GLU A 228 2.40 -21.38 15.96
N ASN A 229 3.21 -21.21 14.93
CA ASN A 229 4.43 -20.43 14.88
C ASN A 229 4.27 -19.31 13.83
N PRO A 230 4.72 -18.05 14.10
CA PRO A 230 4.69 -16.95 13.13
C PRO A 230 5.40 -17.22 11.80
N ASP A 231 6.35 -18.16 11.78
CA ASP A 231 7.12 -18.59 10.62
C ASP A 231 6.45 -19.74 9.84
N PHE A 232 5.26 -20.19 10.27
CA PHE A 232 4.50 -21.26 9.61
C PHE A 232 5.31 -22.57 9.51
N LEU A 233 5.91 -22.96 10.64
CA LEU A 233 6.69 -24.20 10.82
C LEU A 233 5.95 -25.18 11.74
N PRO A 234 4.85 -25.83 11.31
CA PRO A 234 4.19 -26.85 12.12
C PRO A 234 5.14 -28.04 12.37
N PRO A 235 5.23 -28.55 13.60
CA PRO A 235 6.13 -29.66 13.92
C PRO A 235 5.64 -30.99 13.36
N GLY A 236 6.55 -31.94 13.19
CA GLY A 236 6.26 -33.32 12.82
C GLY A 236 5.55 -34.13 13.90
N GLY A 237 5.23 -35.38 13.55
CA GLY A 237 4.61 -36.35 14.45
C GLY A 237 3.14 -36.08 14.81
N ARG A 238 2.54 -35.00 14.29
CA ARG A 238 1.13 -34.65 14.51
C ARG A 238 0.54 -33.92 13.31
N PRO A 239 -0.79 -33.89 13.13
CA PRO A 239 -1.40 -33.10 12.08
C PRO A 239 -0.94 -31.64 12.10
N ALA A 240 -0.60 -31.10 10.92
CA ALA A 240 -0.33 -29.69 10.75
C ALA A 240 -1.59 -28.91 11.10
N LYS A 241 -1.45 -27.94 12.02
CA LYS A 241 -2.57 -27.20 12.58
C LYS A 241 -2.44 -25.71 12.28
N PHE A 242 -3.53 -25.13 11.76
CA PHE A 242 -3.66 -23.71 11.51
C PHE A 242 -4.91 -23.19 12.24
N PRO A 243 -4.76 -22.54 13.41
CA PRO A 243 -5.89 -21.93 14.10
C PRO A 243 -6.36 -20.69 13.32
N CYS A 244 -7.30 -20.89 12.41
CA CYS A 244 -7.85 -19.78 11.63
C CYS A 244 -8.83 -18.99 12.48
N ILE A 245 -8.89 -17.67 12.30
CA ILE A 245 -9.84 -16.79 12.97
C ILE A 245 -10.88 -16.39 11.93
N ALA A 246 -12.12 -16.81 12.16
CA ALA A 246 -13.26 -16.43 11.34
C ALA A 246 -14.13 -15.42 12.11
N GLU A 247 -14.56 -14.35 11.45
CA GLU A 247 -15.40 -13.32 12.05
C GLU A 247 -16.52 -12.92 11.08
N ASN A 248 -17.76 -12.87 11.58
CA ASN A 248 -18.91 -12.40 10.83
C ASN A 248 -19.20 -10.95 11.18
N LEU A 249 -18.88 -10.04 10.27
CA LEU A 249 -19.10 -8.61 10.44
C LEU A 249 -20.59 -8.22 10.35
N SER A 250 -21.45 -9.11 9.84
CA SER A 250 -22.89 -8.85 9.78
C SER A 250 -23.52 -8.95 11.16
N LYS A 251 -24.15 -7.86 11.60
CA LYS A 251 -24.96 -7.85 12.83
C LYS A 251 -26.39 -8.39 12.65
N LYS A 252 -26.78 -8.71 11.41
CA LYS A 252 -28.18 -9.04 11.06
C LYS A 252 -28.36 -10.45 10.53
N HIS A 253 -27.32 -11.05 9.97
CA HIS A 253 -27.43 -12.33 9.28
C HIS A 253 -26.28 -13.27 9.68
N PRO A 254 -26.59 -14.50 10.09
CA PRO A 254 -25.56 -15.50 10.34
C PRO A 254 -24.93 -15.95 9.02
N LEU A 255 -23.74 -16.54 9.12
CA LEU A 255 -23.01 -17.12 8.00
C LEU A 255 -22.82 -18.61 8.23
N ASN A 256 -23.19 -19.42 7.23
CA ASN A 256 -22.87 -20.83 7.18
C ASN A 256 -21.81 -21.00 6.09
N ILE A 257 -20.59 -21.35 6.49
CA ILE A 257 -19.44 -21.44 5.60
C ILE A 257 -19.03 -22.89 5.46
N ARG A 258 -19.01 -23.39 4.23
CA ARG A 258 -18.36 -24.66 3.89
C ARG A 258 -16.96 -24.34 3.39
N TYR A 259 -15.99 -25.19 3.67
CA TYR A 259 -14.64 -25.04 3.15
C TYR A 259 -14.12 -26.32 2.50
N ILE A 260 -13.23 -26.14 1.53
CA ILE A 260 -12.38 -27.19 0.97
C ILE A 260 -10.95 -26.69 1.09
N TRP A 261 -10.12 -27.39 1.85
CA TRP A 261 -8.71 -27.09 2.05
C TRP A 261 -7.85 -28.14 1.38
N ARG A 262 -7.05 -27.74 0.40
CA ARG A 262 -6.10 -28.59 -0.30
C ARG A 262 -4.69 -28.28 0.17
N ILE A 263 -3.92 -29.33 0.40
CA ILE A 263 -2.48 -29.24 0.60
C ILE A 263 -1.82 -29.77 -0.67
N LEU A 264 -1.00 -28.93 -1.26
CA LEU A 264 -0.31 -29.16 -2.51
C LEU A 264 1.20 -29.24 -2.26
N LYS A 265 1.91 -30.04 -3.05
CA LYS A 265 3.37 -29.95 -3.12
C LYS A 265 3.77 -28.56 -3.59
N TYR A 266 4.82 -27.99 -2.99
CA TYR A 266 5.27 -26.66 -3.35
C TYR A 266 5.86 -26.56 -4.78
N THR A 267 6.40 -27.65 -5.30
CA THR A 267 7.14 -27.67 -6.58
C THR A 267 6.23 -27.75 -7.81
N ASP A 268 5.29 -28.69 -7.82
CA ASP A 268 4.43 -29.00 -8.97
C ASP A 268 2.94 -28.70 -8.72
N HIS A 269 2.60 -28.26 -7.51
CA HIS A 269 1.23 -27.99 -7.06
C HIS A 269 0.27 -29.19 -7.16
N SER A 270 0.78 -30.42 -7.24
CA SER A 270 -0.04 -31.63 -7.12
C SER A 270 -0.62 -31.74 -5.71
N SER A 271 -1.91 -32.10 -5.63
CA SER A 271 -2.61 -32.29 -4.37
C SER A 271 -2.13 -33.54 -3.65
N ILE A 272 -1.82 -33.42 -2.36
CA ILE A 272 -1.43 -34.53 -1.49
C ILE A 272 -2.46 -34.83 -0.41
N ALA A 273 -3.33 -33.86 -0.10
CA ALA A 273 -4.39 -34.01 0.86
C ALA A 273 -5.50 -32.99 0.59
N GLU A 274 -6.73 -33.36 0.90
CA GLU A 274 -7.89 -32.48 0.89
C GLU A 274 -8.69 -32.69 2.17
N VAL A 275 -9.03 -31.60 2.85
CA VAL A 275 -9.86 -31.59 4.06
C VAL A 275 -11.06 -30.71 3.78
N GLN A 276 -12.25 -31.25 3.99
CA GLN A 276 -13.49 -30.51 3.85
C GLN A 276 -14.17 -30.35 5.21
N GLY A 277 -14.93 -29.28 5.36
CA GLY A 277 -15.70 -29.07 6.57
C GLY A 277 -16.61 -27.86 6.47
N ASN A 278 -17.23 -27.52 7.58
CA ASN A 278 -18.10 -26.37 7.66
C ASN A 278 -18.04 -25.75 9.06
N PHE A 279 -18.40 -24.47 9.14
CA PHE A 279 -18.60 -23.78 10.40
C PHE A 279 -19.68 -22.71 10.23
N ASN A 280 -20.38 -22.44 11.33
CA ASN A 280 -21.39 -21.39 11.40
C ASN A 280 -20.86 -20.23 12.26
N LEU A 281 -21.21 -19.01 11.87
CA LEU A 281 -20.95 -17.79 12.62
C LEU A 281 -22.29 -17.07 12.85
N LYS A 282 -22.64 -16.85 14.11
CA LYS A 282 -23.71 -15.95 14.53
C LYS A 282 -23.38 -14.51 14.14
N ASN A 283 -24.36 -13.64 14.31
CA ASN A 283 -24.23 -12.22 14.00
C ASN A 283 -23.12 -11.57 14.84
N GLY A 284 -22.14 -10.92 14.21
CA GLY A 284 -21.02 -10.31 14.93
C GLY A 284 -20.04 -11.29 15.58
N GLU A 285 -20.23 -12.60 15.38
CA GLU A 285 -19.43 -13.61 16.08
C GLU A 285 -18.01 -13.69 15.52
N LYS A 286 -17.05 -13.86 16.43
CA LYS A 286 -15.67 -14.22 16.13
C LYS A 286 -15.37 -15.59 16.72
N LYS A 287 -14.83 -16.49 15.92
CA LYS A 287 -14.59 -17.90 16.28
C LYS A 287 -13.26 -18.39 15.74
N ILE A 288 -12.59 -19.27 16.49
CA ILE A 288 -11.44 -20.02 16.00
C ILE A 288 -11.94 -21.25 15.23
N VAL A 289 -11.48 -21.40 13.99
CA VAL A 289 -11.72 -22.54 13.11
C VAL A 289 -10.40 -23.30 12.98
N PRO A 290 -10.20 -24.40 13.74
CA PRO A 290 -8.97 -25.17 13.66
C PRO A 290 -8.97 -25.98 12.35
N LEU A 291 -8.05 -25.63 11.44
CA LEU A 291 -7.75 -26.48 10.30
C LEU A 291 -6.65 -27.45 10.71
N MET A 292 -6.87 -28.74 10.50
CA MET A 292 -5.90 -29.80 10.81
C MET A 292 -5.82 -30.77 9.65
N CYS A 293 -4.61 -31.17 9.29
CA CYS A 293 -4.39 -32.17 8.25
C CYS A 293 -3.17 -33.01 8.57
N GLY A 294 -3.29 -34.33 8.44
CA GLY A 294 -2.15 -35.23 8.55
C GLY A 294 -1.23 -35.05 7.34
N ILE A 295 0.05 -34.78 7.61
CA ILE A 295 1.08 -34.66 6.56
C ILE A 295 2.08 -35.78 6.79
N GLY A 296 2.24 -36.64 5.78
CA GLY A 296 3.02 -37.87 5.93
C GLY A 296 4.53 -37.69 5.88
N LYS A 297 5.03 -36.58 5.32
CA LYS A 297 6.48 -36.36 5.15
C LYS A 297 6.88 -34.93 5.53
N PRO A 298 8.07 -34.73 6.13
CA PRO A 298 8.69 -33.41 6.24
C PRO A 298 8.79 -32.74 4.86
N GLY A 299 8.49 -31.45 4.78
CA GLY A 299 8.41 -30.80 3.48
C GLY A 299 7.89 -29.38 3.48
N VAL A 300 8.17 -28.67 2.38
CA VAL A 300 7.53 -27.39 2.05
C VAL A 300 6.27 -27.66 1.25
N TYR A 301 5.16 -27.06 1.69
CA TYR A 301 3.84 -27.26 1.12
C TYR A 301 3.13 -25.93 0.86
N ARG A 302 2.19 -25.97 -0.08
CA ARG A 302 1.26 -24.90 -0.37
C ARG A 302 -0.13 -25.31 0.08
N SER A 303 -0.81 -24.43 0.80
CA SER A 303 -2.22 -24.57 1.17
C SER A 303 -3.09 -23.75 0.23
N GLU A 304 -4.22 -24.32 -0.18
CA GLU A 304 -5.29 -23.62 -0.89
C GLU A 304 -6.64 -23.93 -0.24
N LEU A 305 -7.24 -22.94 0.40
CA LEU A 305 -8.50 -23.04 1.13
C LEU A 305 -9.58 -22.24 0.41
N ASP A 306 -10.52 -22.94 -0.21
CA ASP A 306 -11.71 -22.36 -0.79
C ASP A 306 -12.83 -22.29 0.25
N LEU A 307 -13.42 -21.12 0.44
CA LEU A 307 -14.56 -20.88 1.33
C LEU A 307 -15.82 -20.65 0.50
N PHE A 308 -16.93 -21.27 0.89
CA PHE A 308 -18.20 -21.26 0.19
C PHE A 308 -19.32 -20.80 1.13
N ALA A 309 -20.20 -19.95 0.62
CA ALA A 309 -21.47 -19.61 1.25
C ALA A 309 -22.60 -19.81 0.23
N LYS A 310 -23.68 -20.49 0.63
CA LYS A 310 -24.81 -20.83 -0.26
C LYS A 310 -24.34 -21.47 -1.58
N ASN A 311 -23.40 -22.43 -1.48
CA ASN A 311 -22.76 -23.14 -2.59
C ASN A 311 -22.01 -22.28 -3.62
N LYS A 312 -21.83 -20.99 -3.37
CA LYS A 312 -20.97 -20.13 -4.19
C LYS A 312 -19.63 -19.97 -3.48
N LYS A 313 -18.53 -20.14 -4.23
CA LYS A 313 -17.20 -19.81 -3.73
C LYS A 313 -17.14 -18.31 -3.46
N ILE A 314 -16.80 -17.93 -2.24
CA ILE A 314 -16.76 -16.53 -1.81
C ILE A 314 -15.33 -16.02 -1.60
N LYS A 315 -14.39 -16.89 -1.22
CA LYS A 315 -13.00 -16.54 -0.91
C LYS A 315 -12.06 -17.71 -1.20
N THR A 316 -10.80 -17.41 -1.51
CA THR A 316 -9.73 -18.40 -1.60
C THR A 316 -8.51 -17.91 -0.82
N LYS A 317 -8.03 -18.72 0.12
CA LYS A 317 -6.86 -18.44 0.94
C LYS A 317 -5.69 -19.32 0.56
N ILE A 318 -4.53 -18.69 0.39
CA ILE A 318 -3.31 -19.37 -0.02
C ILE A 318 -2.19 -18.98 0.94
N TRP A 319 -1.48 -19.96 1.46
CA TRP A 319 -0.27 -19.77 2.25
C TRP A 319 0.69 -20.93 2.03
N ASN A 320 1.97 -20.70 2.30
CA ASN A 320 2.98 -21.76 2.28
C ASN A 320 3.44 -22.02 3.71
N PHE A 321 3.89 -23.24 3.97
CA PHE A 321 4.39 -23.65 5.29
C PHE A 321 5.41 -24.78 5.11
N CYS A 322 6.26 -24.99 6.11
CA CYS A 322 7.18 -26.13 6.14
C CYS A 322 6.81 -27.04 7.31
N TYR A 323 6.31 -28.23 6.99
CA TYR A 323 5.99 -29.25 7.98
C TYR A 323 7.25 -29.98 8.38
N ASP A 324 7.43 -30.13 9.69
CA ASP A 324 8.55 -30.82 10.30
C ASP A 324 9.91 -30.31 9.81
N PHE A 325 10.10 -28.99 9.91
CA PHE A 325 11.28 -28.30 9.37
C PHE A 325 12.61 -28.89 9.87
N ALA A 326 12.66 -29.43 11.08
CA ALA A 326 13.87 -30.04 11.64
C ALA A 326 14.33 -31.29 10.87
N GLU A 327 13.38 -32.08 10.37
CA GLU A 327 13.62 -33.31 9.61
C GLU A 327 13.59 -33.08 8.09
N TRP A 328 13.18 -31.89 7.65
CA TRP A 328 13.11 -31.56 6.23
C TRP A 328 14.50 -31.39 5.63
N GLN A 329 14.77 -32.17 4.59
CA GLN A 329 15.98 -32.07 3.79
C GLN A 329 15.71 -31.35 2.45
N PRO A 330 16.61 -30.46 2.00
CA PRO A 330 16.52 -29.85 0.67
C PRO A 330 16.45 -30.90 -0.45
N PHE A 331 15.74 -30.58 -1.53
CA PHE A 331 15.63 -31.49 -2.70
C PHE A 331 16.99 -31.70 -3.41
N CYS A 332 17.89 -30.72 -3.32
CA CYS A 332 19.23 -30.82 -3.86
C CYS A 332 20.20 -31.16 -2.72
N PRO A 333 21.04 -32.21 -2.85
CA PRO A 333 22.10 -32.45 -1.88
C PRO A 333 23.04 -31.25 -1.85
N GLU A 334 23.57 -30.96 -0.67
CA GLU A 334 24.62 -29.96 -0.53
C GLU A 334 25.84 -30.40 -1.36
N PRO A 335 26.42 -29.53 -2.21
CA PRO A 335 27.63 -29.85 -2.93
C PRO A 335 28.77 -30.23 -1.98
N THR A 336 29.56 -31.24 -2.32
CA THR A 336 30.69 -31.70 -1.48
C THR A 336 31.75 -30.63 -1.23
N ASP A 337 31.78 -29.56 -2.03
CA ASP A 337 32.71 -28.44 -1.91
C ASP A 337 32.04 -27.14 -1.43
N PHE A 338 30.88 -27.23 -0.78
CA PHE A 338 30.12 -26.05 -0.31
C PHE A 338 30.91 -25.21 0.69
N ASP A 339 31.39 -25.82 1.78
CA ASP A 339 32.16 -25.13 2.82
C ASP A 339 33.46 -24.58 2.25
N ASP A 340 34.22 -25.43 1.55
CA ASP A 340 35.43 -25.09 0.81
C ASP A 340 35.25 -23.85 -0.08
N PHE A 341 34.15 -23.79 -0.84
CA PHE A 341 33.82 -22.66 -1.70
C PHE A 341 33.60 -21.38 -0.90
N TRP A 342 32.87 -21.45 0.21
CA TRP A 342 32.59 -20.30 1.06
C TRP A 342 33.81 -19.83 1.84
N GLU A 343 34.60 -20.75 2.40
CA GLU A 343 35.86 -20.43 3.07
C GLU A 343 36.82 -19.71 2.12
N LYS A 344 37.05 -20.26 0.92
CA LYS A 344 37.87 -19.61 -0.12
C LYS A 344 37.32 -18.25 -0.50
N THR A 345 36.00 -18.11 -0.59
CA THR A 345 35.31 -16.83 -0.86
C THR A 345 35.56 -15.81 0.25
N LEU A 346 35.43 -16.20 1.52
CA LEU A 346 35.65 -15.35 2.68
C LEU A 346 37.12 -14.99 2.90
N VAL A 347 38.05 -15.90 2.60
CA VAL A 347 39.50 -15.60 2.60
C VAL A 347 39.83 -14.55 1.54
N LYS A 348 39.30 -14.70 0.31
CA LYS A 348 39.44 -13.69 -0.74
C LYS A 348 38.84 -12.35 -0.32
N LEU A 349 37.67 -12.36 0.33
CA LEU A 349 37.02 -11.14 0.82
C LEU A 349 37.87 -10.44 1.89
N ARG A 350 38.39 -11.18 2.89
CA ARG A 350 39.23 -10.64 3.97
C ARG A 350 40.51 -9.95 3.46
N LYS A 351 41.09 -10.42 2.36
CA LYS A 351 42.27 -9.78 1.73
C LYS A 351 41.96 -8.42 1.09
N ILE A 352 40.69 -8.12 0.79
CA ILE A 352 40.28 -6.84 0.23
C ILE A 352 40.03 -5.88 1.40
N PRO A 353 40.74 -4.73 1.48
CA PRO A 353 40.45 -3.69 2.47
C PRO A 353 38.99 -3.24 2.37
N VAL A 354 38.36 -2.93 3.51
CA VAL A 354 36.94 -2.53 3.53
C VAL A 354 36.67 -1.31 2.64
N ASP A 355 37.65 -0.38 2.54
CA ASP A 355 37.54 0.88 1.79
C ASP A 355 36.19 1.57 2.05
N LEU A 356 35.89 1.79 3.33
CA LEU A 356 34.63 2.36 3.78
C LEU A 356 34.59 3.86 3.49
N LYS A 357 33.75 4.25 2.53
CA LYS A 357 33.47 5.65 2.21
C LYS A 357 32.18 6.08 2.91
N LYS A 358 32.26 7.14 3.71
CA LYS A 358 31.13 7.69 4.48
C LYS A 358 30.81 9.10 4.01
N GLN A 359 29.57 9.34 3.58
CA GLN A 359 29.02 10.66 3.33
C GLN A 359 27.99 10.96 4.42
N LYS A 360 28.18 12.04 5.19
CA LYS A 360 27.18 12.49 6.17
C LYS A 360 25.99 13.10 5.44
N ILE A 361 24.79 12.71 5.83
CA ILE A 361 23.54 13.05 5.14
C ILE A 361 22.66 13.92 6.02
N SER A 362 22.54 13.56 7.29
CA SER A 362 21.86 14.37 8.28
C SER A 362 22.34 14.03 9.69
N GLU A 363 22.01 14.92 10.62
CA GLU A 363 22.30 14.77 12.03
C GLU A 363 21.12 15.30 12.83
N ASP A 364 20.74 14.58 13.87
CA ASP A 364 19.75 15.01 14.85
C ASP A 364 20.36 15.00 16.26
N ALA A 365 19.57 15.36 17.28
CA ALA A 365 20.04 15.42 18.65
C ALA A 365 20.54 14.05 19.18
N LYS A 366 20.08 12.94 18.59
CA LYS A 366 20.33 11.58 19.09
C LYS A 366 21.27 10.77 18.22
N SER A 367 21.45 11.10 16.94
CA SER A 367 22.16 10.25 15.98
C SER A 367 22.66 11.00 14.75
N VAL A 368 23.58 10.38 14.02
CA VAL A 368 24.08 10.83 12.71
C VAL A 368 23.74 9.78 11.65
N LEU A 369 23.23 10.22 10.50
CA LEU A 369 22.94 9.37 9.35
C LEU A 369 24.01 9.55 8.27
N TYR A 370 24.56 8.44 7.81
CA TYR A 370 25.52 8.36 6.72
C TYR A 370 24.96 7.56 5.56
N LYS A 371 25.31 7.97 4.34
CA LYS A 371 25.31 7.14 3.14
C LYS A 371 26.69 6.54 3.02
N VAL A 372 26.78 5.21 2.97
CA VAL A 372 28.06 4.51 2.96
C VAL A 372 28.19 3.56 1.78
N ASN A 373 29.42 3.37 1.33
CA ASN A 373 29.75 2.30 0.40
C ASN A 373 31.12 1.69 0.73
N TYR A 374 31.28 0.41 0.44
CA TYR A 374 32.42 -0.40 0.87
C TYR A 374 32.77 -1.44 -0.19
N ALA A 375 34.05 -1.84 -0.26
CA ALA A 375 34.54 -2.79 -1.24
C ALA A 375 34.16 -4.25 -0.91
N VAL A 376 33.85 -5.02 -1.95
CA VAL A 376 33.62 -6.47 -1.91
C VAL A 376 34.38 -7.16 -3.05
N LEU A 377 34.10 -8.43 -3.32
CA LEU A 377 34.77 -9.21 -4.37
C LEU A 377 34.65 -8.58 -5.77
N ASN A 378 35.63 -8.90 -6.63
CA ASN A 378 35.65 -8.58 -8.06
C ASN A 378 35.49 -7.08 -8.37
N GLY A 379 36.07 -6.21 -7.53
CA GLY A 379 35.99 -4.75 -7.70
C GLY A 379 34.59 -4.16 -7.46
N LYS A 380 33.64 -4.96 -6.96
CA LYS A 380 32.27 -4.51 -6.69
C LYS A 380 32.19 -3.81 -5.34
N ARG A 381 31.08 -3.11 -5.12
CA ARG A 381 30.80 -2.42 -3.85
C ARG A 381 29.46 -2.86 -3.24
N GLY A 382 29.37 -2.74 -1.92
CA GLY A 382 28.13 -2.70 -1.17
C GLY A 382 27.76 -1.25 -0.84
N TYR A 383 26.47 -0.99 -0.67
CA TYR A 383 25.92 0.34 -0.40
C TYR A 383 24.91 0.24 0.73
N ALA A 384 24.91 1.19 1.65
CA ALA A 384 24.01 1.18 2.80
C ALA A 384 23.71 2.57 3.34
N TRP A 385 22.59 2.67 4.07
CA TRP A 385 22.41 3.71 5.07
C TRP A 385 22.97 3.21 6.40
N LEU A 386 23.78 4.02 7.07
CA LEU A 386 24.34 3.73 8.39
C LEU A 386 23.95 4.85 9.35
N ARG A 387 23.20 4.52 10.40
CA ARG A 387 22.82 5.47 11.45
C ARG A 387 23.50 5.09 12.75
N ILE A 388 24.23 6.03 13.33
CA ILE A 388 25.01 5.84 14.55
C ILE A 388 24.45 6.76 15.63
N PRO A 389 24.01 6.22 16.79
CA PRO A 389 23.63 7.04 17.94
C PRO A 389 24.81 7.86 18.46
N LYS A 390 24.53 9.07 18.94
CA LYS A 390 25.52 9.89 19.64
C LYS A 390 25.78 9.31 21.02
N SER A 391 27.04 9.22 21.41
CA SER A 391 27.45 8.81 22.74
C SER A 391 28.35 9.88 23.35
N LYS A 392 28.03 10.32 24.56
CA LYS A 392 28.90 11.22 25.33
C LYS A 392 30.08 10.45 25.96
N ASP A 393 29.88 9.16 26.26
CA ASP A 393 30.78 8.39 27.15
C ASP A 393 31.33 7.11 26.50
N LYS A 394 31.52 7.08 25.17
CA LYS A 394 32.01 5.89 24.42
C LYS A 394 31.22 4.60 24.67
N LYS A 395 29.95 4.70 25.13
CA LYS A 395 29.04 3.57 25.34
C LYS A 395 28.94 2.69 24.09
N LYS A 396 29.07 1.37 24.26
CA LYS A 396 28.78 0.38 23.21
C LYS A 396 27.27 0.34 22.96
N PHE A 397 26.88 0.30 21.68
CA PHE A 397 25.49 0.11 21.28
C PHE A 397 25.30 -1.27 20.68
N SER A 398 24.09 -1.82 20.79
CA SER A 398 23.71 -2.95 19.93
C SER A 398 23.76 -2.52 18.46
N ALA A 399 24.02 -3.47 17.57
CA ALA A 399 23.99 -3.26 16.13
C ALA A 399 22.82 -4.05 15.52
N ARG A 400 22.17 -3.46 14.51
CA ARG A 400 21.14 -4.13 13.72
C ARG A 400 21.42 -3.95 12.23
N LEU A 401 21.60 -5.08 11.55
CA LEU A 401 21.64 -5.15 10.09
C LEU A 401 20.23 -5.44 9.55
N THR A 402 19.77 -4.63 8.62
CA THR A 402 18.49 -4.82 7.92
C THR A 402 18.74 -5.13 6.46
N CYS A 403 18.39 -6.35 6.05
CA CYS A 403 18.39 -6.77 4.65
C CYS A 403 17.10 -6.29 3.94
N PRO A 404 17.19 -5.87 2.67
CA PRO A 404 16.05 -5.38 1.92
C PRO A 404 15.14 -6.53 1.45
N PRO A 405 13.88 -6.25 1.10
CA PRO A 405 13.03 -7.22 0.41
C PRO A 405 13.57 -7.53 -0.99
N SER A 406 12.96 -8.52 -1.65
CA SER A 406 13.31 -8.90 -3.01
C SER A 406 13.15 -7.73 -4.00
N GLY A 407 14.07 -7.66 -4.97
CA GLY A 407 14.03 -6.67 -6.05
C GLY A 407 14.81 -5.39 -5.80
N VAL A 408 15.14 -4.69 -6.89
CA VAL A 408 15.89 -3.43 -6.84
C VAL A 408 14.95 -2.29 -6.46
N ASN A 409 15.15 -1.74 -5.27
CA ASN A 409 14.37 -0.66 -4.72
C ASN A 409 15.27 0.35 -4.01
N LYS A 410 14.78 1.60 -3.87
CA LYS A 410 15.39 2.55 -2.96
C LYS A 410 15.26 2.01 -1.52
N ILE A 411 16.38 1.98 -0.82
CA ILE A 411 16.43 1.57 0.58
C ILE A 411 16.06 2.77 1.44
N ARG A 412 15.17 2.57 2.41
CA ARG A 412 14.81 3.63 3.36
C ARG A 412 15.91 3.75 4.41
N PRO A 413 16.29 4.97 4.82
CA PRO A 413 17.21 5.12 5.94
C PRO A 413 16.56 4.60 7.23
N PRO A 414 17.33 3.98 8.13
CA PRO A 414 16.82 3.55 9.43
C PRO A 414 16.35 4.76 10.24
N ARG A 415 15.33 4.54 11.07
CA ARG A 415 14.84 5.54 12.02
C ARG A 415 15.82 5.67 13.20
N PRO A 416 15.88 6.82 13.87
CA PRO A 416 16.62 6.94 15.13
C PRO A 416 16.20 5.87 16.13
N SER A 417 17.20 5.18 16.70
CA SER A 417 17.04 4.16 17.74
C SER A 417 18.24 4.22 18.69
N ASN A 418 18.22 3.37 19.72
CA ASN A 418 19.33 3.24 20.68
C ASN A 418 20.36 2.17 20.21
N ALA A 419 20.43 1.91 18.90
CA ALA A 419 21.29 0.93 18.27
C ALA A 419 22.00 1.55 17.05
N VAL A 420 23.16 1.00 16.67
CA VAL A 420 23.74 1.24 15.35
C VAL A 420 22.89 0.49 14.33
N GLU A 421 22.32 1.20 13.37
CA GLU A 421 21.40 0.62 12.39
C GLU A 421 22.02 0.72 10.99
N MET A 422 22.14 -0.41 10.30
CA MET A 422 22.60 -0.47 8.92
C MET A 422 21.54 -1.09 8.02
N SER A 423 21.10 -0.36 6.99
CA SER A 423 20.15 -0.85 5.99
C SER A 423 20.85 -0.96 4.64
N ILE A 424 21.06 -2.19 4.15
CA ILE A 424 21.90 -2.46 2.99
C ILE A 424 21.09 -2.53 1.68
N ALA A 425 21.73 -2.17 0.57
CA ALA A 425 21.30 -2.52 -0.77
C ALA A 425 22.08 -3.75 -1.24
N ILE A 426 21.37 -4.82 -1.63
CA ILE A 426 22.00 -6.10 -2.01
C ILE A 426 22.41 -6.18 -3.49
N HIS A 427 21.85 -5.31 -4.34
CA HIS A 427 21.97 -5.41 -5.78
C HIS A 427 23.23 -4.73 -6.36
N GLY A 428 24.07 -4.12 -5.52
CA GLY A 428 25.25 -3.37 -5.95
C GLY A 428 24.95 -1.99 -6.51
N TYR A 429 23.71 -1.52 -6.36
CA TYR A 429 23.32 -0.15 -6.61
C TYR A 429 23.28 0.63 -5.32
N ASP A 430 23.41 1.94 -5.45
CA ASP A 430 23.32 2.87 -4.35
C ASP A 430 21.93 2.83 -3.69
N VAL A 431 21.87 3.18 -2.41
CA VAL A 431 20.64 3.09 -1.60
C VAL A 431 19.51 3.98 -2.11
N ASP A 432 19.82 5.04 -2.84
CA ASP A 432 18.87 5.93 -3.51
C ASP A 432 18.78 5.70 -5.03
N LEU A 433 19.47 4.67 -5.53
CA LEU A 433 19.61 4.29 -6.93
C LEU A 433 20.30 5.37 -7.80
N SER A 434 21.15 6.22 -7.22
CA SER A 434 21.86 7.27 -7.96
C SER A 434 22.80 6.74 -9.05
N ASN A 435 23.32 5.52 -8.90
CA ASN A 435 24.18 4.84 -9.88
C ASN A 435 23.42 3.84 -10.77
N TRP A 436 22.08 3.89 -10.78
CA TRP A 436 21.28 3.03 -11.64
C TRP A 436 21.43 3.45 -13.11
N PRO A 437 21.73 2.52 -14.04
CA PRO A 437 21.96 2.84 -15.45
C PRO A 437 20.69 3.33 -16.15
N VAL A 438 20.84 4.24 -17.11
CA VAL A 438 19.75 4.77 -17.96
C VAL A 438 19.09 3.66 -18.79
N LYS A 439 19.89 2.69 -19.25
CA LYS A 439 19.44 1.46 -19.91
C LYS A 439 19.90 0.26 -19.07
N PRO A 440 19.11 -0.19 -18.10
CA PRO A 440 19.49 -1.34 -17.30
C PRO A 440 19.57 -2.61 -18.17
N PRO A 441 20.48 -3.54 -17.85
CA PRO A 441 20.62 -4.80 -18.58
C PRO A 441 19.37 -5.68 -18.51
N TYR A 442 18.42 -5.37 -17.62
CA TYR A 442 17.12 -6.01 -17.52
C TYR A 442 16.02 -4.96 -17.75
N PRO A 443 15.02 -5.24 -18.60
CA PRO A 443 13.96 -4.29 -18.94
C PRO A 443 13.07 -3.89 -17.74
N TRP A 444 13.19 -4.60 -16.62
CA TRP A 444 12.47 -4.32 -15.37
C TRP A 444 13.43 -4.36 -14.17
N PRO A 445 13.29 -3.45 -13.17
CA PRO A 445 14.14 -3.41 -11.97
C PRO A 445 14.22 -4.73 -11.18
N ASN A 446 13.32 -5.68 -11.44
CA ASN A 446 13.18 -6.93 -10.70
C ASN A 446 13.22 -8.19 -11.58
N ALA A 447 13.46 -8.08 -12.88
CA ALA A 447 13.46 -9.24 -13.75
C ALA A 447 14.78 -10.02 -13.66
N ARG A 448 14.69 -11.30 -13.33
CA ARG A 448 15.73 -12.32 -13.57
C ARG A 448 17.10 -12.09 -12.91
N TYR A 449 17.24 -11.19 -11.93
CA TYR A 449 18.51 -11.03 -11.20
C TYR A 449 18.95 -12.33 -10.50
N HIS A 450 17.99 -13.18 -10.09
CA HIS A 450 18.23 -14.50 -9.54
C HIS A 450 18.82 -15.49 -10.56
N ASN A 451 18.80 -15.19 -11.86
CA ASN A 451 19.44 -16.01 -12.90
C ASN A 451 20.82 -15.49 -13.31
N VAL A 452 21.28 -14.38 -12.72
CA VAL A 452 22.53 -13.74 -13.14
C VAL A 452 23.72 -14.55 -12.65
N GLY A 453 24.55 -14.98 -13.60
CA GLY A 453 25.70 -15.85 -13.33
C GLY A 453 25.30 -17.27 -12.93
N LEU A 454 24.07 -17.72 -13.23
CA LEU A 454 23.55 -19.03 -12.78
C LEU A 454 24.39 -20.22 -13.25
N LYS A 455 25.10 -20.09 -14.38
CA LYS A 455 25.97 -21.16 -14.92
C LYS A 455 27.27 -21.38 -14.14
N SER A 456 27.62 -20.51 -13.19
CA SER A 456 28.85 -20.67 -12.40
C SER A 456 28.71 -20.05 -11.02
N LYS A 457 28.91 -20.85 -9.96
CA LYS A 457 28.88 -20.41 -8.56
C LYS A 457 29.83 -19.24 -8.27
N GLU A 458 30.95 -19.14 -8.99
CA GLU A 458 31.92 -18.05 -8.85
C GLU A 458 31.35 -16.71 -9.34
N THR A 459 30.49 -16.75 -10.36
CA THR A 459 29.87 -15.57 -10.99
C THR A 459 28.45 -15.29 -10.51
N TYR A 460 27.85 -16.25 -9.78
CA TYR A 460 26.46 -16.19 -9.37
C TYR A 460 26.17 -14.95 -8.51
N PHE A 461 25.03 -14.31 -8.80
CA PHE A 461 24.64 -13.04 -8.21
C PHE A 461 24.67 -13.06 -6.67
N TYR A 462 24.09 -14.11 -6.06
CA TYR A 462 23.97 -14.17 -4.61
C TYR A 462 25.30 -14.35 -3.88
N ARG A 463 26.36 -14.82 -4.55
CA ARG A 463 27.70 -14.86 -3.95
C ARG A 463 28.14 -13.47 -3.50
N ASN A 464 27.96 -12.47 -4.36
CA ASN A 464 28.28 -11.09 -4.04
C ASN A 464 27.28 -10.46 -3.06
N VAL A 465 26.00 -10.86 -3.10
CA VAL A 465 25.01 -10.43 -2.10
C VAL A 465 25.47 -10.84 -0.70
N PHE A 466 25.81 -12.11 -0.51
CA PHE A 466 26.27 -12.61 0.79
C PHE A 466 27.57 -11.95 1.24
N CYS A 467 28.53 -11.72 0.33
CA CYS A 467 29.74 -10.95 0.64
C CYS A 467 29.44 -9.52 1.10
N ARG A 468 28.42 -8.86 0.53
CA ARG A 468 27.99 -7.52 0.99
C ARG A 468 27.39 -7.55 2.39
N CYS A 469 26.64 -8.61 2.72
CA CYS A 469 26.08 -8.81 4.05
C CYS A 469 27.18 -9.07 5.08
N VAL A 470 28.13 -9.96 4.80
CA VAL A 470 29.28 -10.24 5.68
C VAL A 470 30.08 -8.97 5.94
N ARG A 471 30.42 -8.21 4.90
CA ARG A 471 31.15 -6.95 5.07
C ARG A 471 30.36 -5.90 5.85
N ALA A 472 29.03 -5.91 5.76
CA ALA A 472 28.18 -5.04 6.57
C ALA A 472 28.15 -5.42 8.06
N VAL A 473 28.56 -6.66 8.42
CA VAL A 473 28.76 -7.08 9.80
C VAL A 473 30.16 -6.71 10.29
N ASP A 474 31.17 -6.74 9.41
CA ASP A 474 32.54 -6.28 9.73
C ASP A 474 32.60 -4.78 10.05
N ILE A 475 31.72 -3.98 9.42
CA ILE A 475 31.58 -2.52 9.59
C ILE A 475 30.71 -2.22 10.81
#